data_AF-A0A099KGD9-F1
#
_entry.id   AF-A0A099KGD9-F1
#
_cell.length_a   1.000
_cell.length_b   1.000
_cell.length_c   1.000
_cell.angle_alpha   90.00
_cell.angle_beta   90.00
_cell.angle_gamma   90.00
#
_symmetry.space_group_name_H-M   'P 1'
#
loop_
_entity.id
_entity.type
_entity.pdbx_description
1 polymer ?
#
loop_
_entity_poly.entity_id
_entity_poly.type
_entity_poly.pdbx_seq_one_letter_code
_entity_poly.pdbx_strand_id
1 'polypeptide(L)'
;MKKTQMTFGIVSCLLFLLSFSLVAKDAIPESLTPWVSWVLKGNENLSCPFINNSSYAETRNHICAWPSTLELEVKDSSAKFKQSWQVLSKSIIPLPGSKSNWPLLVTVNNKYFPVFNHHGRPAIELTKGSYLIEGKFEWLKIPESIAVPEQYPASAAMLLKLTLS
;
A
#
# COMPACT_ATOMS: atom_id res chain seq x y z
N MET A 1 -2.72 -32.40 -51.55
CA MET A 1 -3.97 -31.93 -50.92
C MET A 1 -4.20 -32.41 -49.47
N LYS A 2 -3.43 -33.38 -48.91
CA LYS A 2 -3.59 -33.86 -47.52
C LYS A 2 -2.90 -33.01 -46.42
N LYS A 3 -1.84 -32.25 -46.75
CA LYS A 3 -1.07 -31.46 -45.76
C LYS A 3 -1.85 -30.25 -45.19
N THR A 4 -2.70 -29.62 -46.00
CA THR A 4 -3.45 -28.41 -45.60
C THR A 4 -4.64 -28.69 -44.68
N GLN A 5 -5.24 -29.88 -44.75
CA GLN A 5 -6.31 -30.26 -43.81
C GLN A 5 -5.78 -30.61 -42.41
N MET A 6 -4.56 -31.17 -42.33
CA MET A 6 -3.94 -31.55 -41.06
C MET A 6 -3.51 -30.31 -40.24
N THR A 7 -3.08 -29.23 -40.91
CA THR A 7 -2.73 -27.97 -40.24
C THR A 7 -3.95 -27.19 -39.73
N PHE A 8 -5.09 -27.26 -40.43
CA PHE A 8 -6.32 -26.58 -40.00
C PHE A 8 -6.93 -27.21 -38.74
N GLY A 9 -6.85 -28.55 -38.61
CA GLY A 9 -7.28 -29.26 -37.40
C GLY A 9 -6.43 -28.94 -36.17
N ILE A 10 -5.11 -28.81 -36.34
CA ILE A 10 -4.17 -28.48 -35.25
C ILE A 10 -4.37 -27.04 -34.76
N VAL A 11 -4.55 -26.08 -35.68
CA VAL A 11 -4.81 -24.67 -35.32
C VAL A 11 -6.16 -24.50 -34.64
N SER A 12 -7.21 -25.22 -35.09
CA SER A 12 -8.52 -25.24 -34.44
C SER A 12 -8.47 -25.83 -33.03
N CYS A 13 -7.70 -26.90 -32.82
CA CYS A 13 -7.50 -27.50 -31.51
C CYS A 13 -6.71 -26.59 -30.55
N LEU A 14 -5.67 -25.90 -31.04
CA LEU A 14 -4.89 -24.94 -30.27
C LEU A 14 -5.70 -23.69 -29.86
N LEU A 15 -6.62 -23.23 -30.71
CA LEU A 15 -7.52 -22.11 -30.38
C LEU A 15 -8.60 -22.51 -29.36
N PHE A 16 -9.04 -23.77 -29.35
CA PHE A 16 -10.00 -24.28 -28.36
C PHE A 16 -9.38 -24.41 -26.95
N LEU A 17 -8.08 -24.73 -26.87
CA LEU A 17 -7.37 -24.88 -25.58
C LEU A 17 -7.06 -23.54 -24.88
N LEU A 18 -7.04 -22.41 -25.60
CA LEU A 18 -6.80 -21.08 -25.03
C LEU A 18 -8.04 -20.44 -24.38
N SER A 19 -9.22 -21.04 -24.53
CA SER A 19 -10.50 -20.45 -24.08
C SER A 19 -10.90 -20.82 -22.64
N PHE A 20 -10.21 -21.77 -22.00
CA PHE A 20 -10.52 -22.21 -20.63
C PHE A 20 -9.58 -21.58 -19.60
N SER A 21 -9.61 -20.25 -19.49
CA SER A 21 -9.18 -19.60 -18.24
C SER A 21 -10.38 -19.57 -17.29
N LEU A 22 -10.73 -20.73 -16.71
CA LEU A 22 -11.74 -20.82 -15.68
C LEU A 22 -11.08 -20.40 -14.36
N VAL A 23 -11.13 -19.11 -14.06
CA VAL A 23 -10.83 -18.61 -12.71
C VAL A 23 -11.90 -19.19 -11.81
N ALA A 24 -11.58 -20.27 -11.10
CA ALA A 24 -12.37 -20.74 -9.98
C ALA A 24 -12.34 -19.63 -8.91
N LYS A 25 -13.35 -18.76 -8.93
CA LYS A 25 -13.70 -18.01 -7.73
C LYS A 25 -14.23 -19.07 -6.77
N ASP A 26 -13.58 -19.23 -5.63
CA ASP A 26 -14.21 -19.87 -4.47
C ASP A 26 -15.46 -19.04 -4.13
N ALA A 27 -16.56 -19.36 -4.80
CA ALA A 27 -17.80 -18.61 -4.71
C ALA A 27 -18.43 -19.00 -3.38
N ILE A 28 -18.38 -18.08 -2.43
CA ILE A 28 -19.13 -18.18 -1.17
C ILE A 28 -20.58 -18.52 -1.55
N PRO A 29 -21.14 -19.65 -1.06
CA PRO A 29 -22.53 -20.02 -1.35
C PRO A 29 -23.48 -18.87 -1.05
N GLU A 30 -24.49 -18.63 -1.89
CA GLU A 30 -25.40 -17.48 -1.76
C GLU A 30 -26.04 -17.38 -0.37
N SER A 31 -26.38 -18.53 0.23
CA SER A 31 -26.93 -18.63 1.58
C SER A 31 -25.97 -18.15 2.69
N LEU A 32 -24.65 -18.17 2.43
CA LEU A 32 -23.61 -17.73 3.36
C LEU A 32 -23.19 -16.27 3.13
N THR A 33 -23.51 -15.67 1.99
CA THR A 33 -23.18 -14.26 1.69
C THR A 33 -23.61 -13.27 2.79
N PRO A 34 -24.83 -13.37 3.38
CA PRO A 34 -25.24 -12.44 4.44
C PRO A 34 -24.38 -12.54 5.72
N TRP A 35 -23.70 -13.67 5.94
CA TRP A 35 -22.90 -13.93 7.13
C TRP A 35 -21.49 -13.37 7.03
N VAL A 36 -20.99 -13.05 5.84
CA VAL A 36 -19.62 -12.61 5.61
C VAL A 36 -19.27 -11.40 6.47
N SER A 37 -20.12 -10.36 6.47
CA SER A 37 -19.90 -9.15 7.26
C SER A 37 -19.88 -9.42 8.77
N TRP A 38 -20.67 -10.39 9.24
CA TRP A 38 -20.68 -10.77 10.65
C TRP A 38 -19.43 -11.56 11.03
N VAL A 39 -19.00 -12.52 10.20
CA VAL A 39 -17.79 -13.32 10.41
C VAL A 39 -16.53 -12.44 10.42
N LEU A 40 -16.48 -11.44 9.52
CA LEU A 40 -15.33 -10.55 9.40
C LEU A 40 -15.33 -9.40 10.41
N LYS A 41 -16.35 -9.27 11.26
CA LYS A 41 -16.42 -8.19 12.25
C LYS A 41 -15.24 -8.27 13.22
N GLY A 42 -14.45 -7.20 13.32
CA GLY A 42 -13.21 -7.15 14.09
C GLY A 42 -11.99 -7.80 13.42
N ASN A 43 -12.19 -8.37 12.23
CA ASN A 43 -11.17 -9.00 11.40
C ASN A 43 -11.24 -8.47 9.95
N GLU A 44 -11.60 -7.20 9.78
CA GLU A 44 -11.81 -6.57 8.47
C GLU A 44 -10.55 -6.68 7.59
N ASN A 45 -9.38 -6.72 8.22
CA ASN A 45 -8.08 -6.83 7.57
C ASN A 45 -7.87 -8.18 6.84
N LEU A 46 -8.62 -9.24 7.17
CA LEU A 46 -8.55 -10.51 6.45
C LEU A 46 -8.95 -10.38 4.97
N SER A 47 -9.65 -9.30 4.62
CA SER A 47 -10.00 -8.97 3.23
C SER A 47 -8.85 -8.36 2.43
N CYS A 48 -7.77 -7.93 3.08
CA CYS A 48 -6.60 -7.36 2.40
C CYS A 48 -5.69 -8.47 1.85
N PRO A 49 -4.85 -8.19 0.83
CA PRO A 49 -3.85 -9.14 0.37
C PRO A 49 -2.94 -9.60 1.52
N PHE A 50 -2.68 -10.90 1.59
CA PHE A 50 -1.80 -11.48 2.60
C PHE A 50 -0.42 -11.83 2.02
N ILE A 51 0.60 -11.84 2.86
CA ILE A 51 1.97 -12.16 2.46
C ILE A 51 2.06 -13.67 2.17
N ASN A 52 2.61 -14.04 1.01
CA ASN A 52 2.77 -15.45 0.66
C ASN A 52 3.66 -16.19 1.68
N ASN A 53 3.40 -17.47 1.92
CA ASN A 53 4.12 -18.31 2.89
C ASN A 53 4.05 -17.80 4.35
N SER A 54 2.94 -17.15 4.72
CA SER A 54 2.65 -16.71 6.09
C SER A 54 1.29 -17.25 6.56
N SER A 55 1.01 -17.16 7.86
CA SER A 55 -0.28 -17.62 8.43
C SER A 55 -1.42 -16.67 8.05
N TYR A 56 -2.42 -17.16 7.30
CA TYR A 56 -3.60 -16.39 6.90
C TYR A 56 -4.43 -15.90 8.11
N ALA A 57 -4.48 -16.67 9.19
CA ALA A 57 -5.28 -16.31 10.37
C ALA A 57 -4.72 -15.08 11.13
N GLU A 58 -3.47 -14.72 10.90
CA GLU A 58 -2.82 -13.60 11.59
C GLU A 58 -3.04 -12.29 10.82
N THR A 59 -3.80 -11.37 11.42
CA THR A 59 -4.13 -10.06 10.81
C THR A 59 -2.91 -9.22 10.43
N ARG A 60 -1.77 -9.39 11.11
CA ARG A 60 -0.50 -8.71 10.77
C ARG A 60 0.10 -9.12 9.42
N ASN A 61 -0.29 -10.29 8.91
CA ASN A 61 0.19 -10.80 7.62
C ASN A 61 -0.63 -10.24 6.44
N HIS A 62 -1.66 -9.45 6.72
CA HIS A 62 -2.49 -8.78 5.74
C HIS A 62 -2.07 -7.31 5.57
N ILE A 63 -1.68 -6.93 4.36
CA ILE A 63 -1.22 -5.58 4.04
C ILE A 63 -2.41 -4.75 3.56
N CYS A 64 -2.93 -3.92 4.46
CA CYS A 64 -4.12 -3.11 4.22
C CYS A 64 -3.83 -1.66 3.79
N ALA A 65 -2.58 -1.23 3.79
CA ALA A 65 -2.18 0.09 3.36
C ALA A 65 -0.92 0.01 2.52
N TRP A 66 -0.99 0.53 1.29
CA TRP A 66 0.06 0.44 0.29
C TRP A 66 0.59 1.83 -0.03
N PRO A 67 1.86 2.13 0.29
CA PRO A 67 2.47 3.40 -0.06
C PRO A 67 2.96 3.42 -1.51
N SER A 68 2.96 4.61 -2.12
CA SER A 68 3.77 4.91 -3.31
C SER A 68 5.23 5.18 -2.91
N THR A 69 6.06 5.52 -3.89
CA THR A 69 7.36 6.14 -3.64
C THR A 69 7.21 7.38 -2.76
N LEU A 70 8.09 7.51 -1.77
CA LEU A 70 8.23 8.70 -0.94
C LEU A 70 9.06 9.74 -1.69
N GLU A 71 8.50 10.92 -1.90
CA GLU A 71 9.22 12.09 -2.40
C GLU A 71 9.71 12.93 -1.21
N LEU A 72 10.99 13.29 -1.21
CA LEU A 72 11.60 14.11 -0.16
C LEU A 72 12.40 15.24 -0.79
N GLU A 73 12.01 16.48 -0.50
CA GLU A 73 12.75 17.71 -0.85
C GLU A 73 13.44 18.22 0.41
N VAL A 74 14.76 18.14 0.48
CA VAL A 74 15.55 18.52 1.67
C VAL A 74 16.29 19.84 1.43
N LYS A 75 16.29 20.70 2.45
CA LYS A 75 17.00 21.98 2.53
C LYS A 75 17.76 22.06 3.85
N ASP A 76 18.60 23.08 3.99
CA ASP A 76 19.47 23.25 5.17
C ASP A 76 18.70 23.31 6.50
N SER A 77 17.53 23.95 6.51
CA SER A 77 16.70 24.16 7.71
C SER A 77 15.31 23.51 7.66
N SER A 78 15.00 22.79 6.57
CA SER A 78 13.69 22.17 6.40
C SER A 78 13.70 21.00 5.43
N ALA A 79 12.66 20.17 5.48
CA ALA A 79 12.33 19.29 4.37
C ALA A 79 10.82 19.24 4.14
N LYS A 80 10.43 18.81 2.94
CA LYS A 80 9.05 18.46 2.63
C LYS A 80 9.01 17.01 2.20
N PHE A 81 7.96 16.31 2.62
CA PHE A 81 7.67 14.98 2.13
C PHE A 81 6.31 14.96 1.44
N LYS A 82 6.20 14.10 0.43
CA LYS A 82 4.97 13.84 -0.30
C LYS A 82 4.88 12.37 -0.64
N GLN A 83 3.71 11.77 -0.42
CA GLN A 83 3.50 10.37 -0.71
C GLN A 83 2.03 10.04 -0.90
N SER A 84 1.72 9.22 -1.90
CA SER A 84 0.38 8.69 -2.11
C SER A 84 0.22 7.35 -1.38
N TRP A 85 -0.98 7.07 -0.89
CA TRP A 85 -1.33 5.83 -0.19
C TRP A 85 -2.64 5.26 -0.72
N GLN A 86 -2.68 3.94 -0.90
CA GLN A 86 -3.89 3.17 -1.16
C GLN A 86 -4.25 2.39 0.11
N VAL A 87 -5.38 2.74 0.73
CA VAL A 87 -5.84 2.13 1.98
C VAL A 87 -7.06 1.26 1.68
N LEU A 88 -6.96 -0.04 1.98
CA LEU A 88 -7.96 -1.06 1.67
C LEU A 88 -8.90 -1.34 2.86
N SER A 89 -8.40 -1.15 4.08
CA SER A 89 -9.13 -1.24 5.35
C SER A 89 -8.60 -0.17 6.30
N LYS A 90 -9.37 0.17 7.34
CA LYS A 90 -8.97 1.18 8.34
C LYS A 90 -7.58 0.85 8.88
N SER A 91 -6.62 1.77 8.71
CA SER A 91 -5.21 1.52 8.94
C SER A 91 -4.51 2.71 9.58
N ILE A 92 -3.50 2.41 10.41
CA ILE A 92 -2.55 3.40 10.91
C ILE A 92 -1.45 3.55 9.87
N ILE A 93 -1.28 4.77 9.36
CA ILE A 93 -0.30 5.12 8.36
C ILE A 93 0.89 5.79 9.05
N PRO A 94 2.08 5.18 9.04
CA PRO A 94 3.25 5.79 9.62
C PRO A 94 3.74 6.92 8.71
N LEU A 95 4.21 8.01 9.33
CA LEU A 95 4.81 9.13 8.62
C LEU A 95 6.33 9.08 8.76
N PRO A 96 7.08 9.70 7.81
CA PRO A 96 8.49 9.95 8.03
C PRO A 96 8.72 10.85 9.25
N GLY A 97 9.84 10.65 9.94
CA GLY A 97 10.22 11.44 11.11
C GLY A 97 10.38 10.64 12.40
N SER A 98 10.68 11.35 13.48
CA SER A 98 10.97 10.77 14.80
C SER A 98 10.45 11.68 15.91
N LYS A 99 10.64 11.27 17.18
CA LYS A 99 10.32 12.16 18.33
C LYS A 99 11.10 13.47 18.30
N SER A 100 12.34 13.46 17.81
CA SER A 100 13.19 14.66 17.73
C SER A 100 12.90 15.51 16.50
N ASN A 101 12.47 14.87 15.40
CA ASN A 101 12.14 15.51 14.13
C ASN A 101 10.70 15.17 13.76
N TRP A 102 9.76 15.80 14.47
CA TRP A 102 8.33 15.56 14.27
C TRP A 102 7.82 16.28 13.01
N PRO A 103 7.03 15.63 12.14
CA PRO A 103 6.49 16.28 10.96
C PRO A 103 5.43 17.33 11.36
N LEU A 104 5.51 18.48 10.71
CA LEU A 104 4.63 19.64 10.86
C LEU A 104 3.76 19.80 9.61
N LEU A 105 2.66 20.54 9.75
CA LEU A 105 1.76 20.91 8.64
C LEU A 105 1.32 19.70 7.80
N VAL A 106 1.06 18.56 8.45
CA VAL A 106 0.64 17.35 7.76
C VAL A 106 -0.76 17.54 7.20
N THR A 107 -0.90 17.26 5.90
CA THR A 107 -2.18 17.30 5.19
C THR A 107 -2.48 15.97 4.52
N VAL A 108 -3.76 15.65 4.45
CA VAL A 108 -4.31 14.52 3.70
C VAL A 108 -5.29 15.10 2.69
N ASN A 109 -5.00 14.94 1.40
CA ASN A 109 -5.77 15.56 0.31
C ASN A 109 -6.00 17.07 0.56
N ASN A 110 -4.90 17.78 0.85
CA ASN A 110 -4.86 19.23 1.10
C ASN A 110 -5.64 19.72 2.33
N LYS A 111 -6.06 18.83 3.24
CA LYS A 111 -6.69 19.18 4.53
C LYS A 111 -5.76 18.81 5.68
N TYR A 112 -5.57 19.72 6.64
CA TYR A 112 -4.78 19.44 7.83
C TYR A 112 -5.32 18.22 8.58
N PHE A 113 -4.40 17.36 9.01
CA PHE A 113 -4.75 16.09 9.63
C PHE A 113 -3.95 15.90 10.93
N PRO A 114 -4.60 15.46 12.03
CA PRO A 114 -3.92 15.27 13.31
C PRO A 114 -2.93 14.11 13.24
N VAL A 115 -1.70 14.37 13.70
CA VAL A 115 -0.64 13.37 13.83
C VAL A 115 -0.55 12.93 15.29
N PHE A 116 -0.49 11.62 15.52
CA PHE A 116 -0.34 11.05 16.87
C PHE A 116 0.91 10.16 16.97
N ASN A 117 1.29 9.84 18.20
CA ASN A 117 2.39 8.94 18.49
C ASN A 117 1.91 7.49 18.48
N HIS A 118 2.45 6.70 17.56
CA HIS A 118 2.24 5.27 17.48
C HIS A 118 3.59 4.56 17.67
N HIS A 119 3.77 3.90 18.83
CA HIS A 119 5.01 3.20 19.19
C HIS A 119 6.29 4.06 19.03
N GLY A 120 6.21 5.35 19.38
CA GLY A 120 7.33 6.27 19.32
C GLY A 120 7.56 6.92 17.96
N ARG A 121 6.72 6.68 16.96
CA ARG A 121 6.80 7.24 15.60
C ARG A 121 5.55 8.09 15.27
N PRO A 122 5.66 9.12 14.43
CA PRO A 122 4.51 9.89 13.98
C PRO A 122 3.62 9.04 13.06
N ALA A 123 2.31 9.09 13.26
CA ALA A 123 1.34 8.37 12.46
C ALA A 123 0.01 9.11 12.35
N ILE A 124 -0.79 8.71 11.36
CA ILE A 124 -2.18 9.12 11.17
C ILE A 124 -3.07 7.88 11.01
N GLU A 125 -4.38 8.02 11.17
CA GLU A 125 -5.34 6.94 10.98
C GLU A 125 -6.24 7.27 9.79
N LEU A 126 -6.28 6.38 8.79
CA LEU A 126 -7.09 6.56 7.59
C LEU A 126 -8.06 5.40 7.42
N THR A 127 -9.25 5.71 6.93
CA THR A 127 -10.22 4.72 6.45
C THR A 127 -9.84 4.25 5.05
N LYS A 128 -10.60 3.30 4.49
CA LYS A 128 -10.44 2.87 3.10
C LYS A 128 -10.52 4.06 2.13
N GLY A 129 -9.57 4.17 1.21
CA GLY A 129 -9.51 5.24 0.22
C GLY A 129 -8.13 5.46 -0.40
N SER A 130 -8.08 6.42 -1.32
CA SER A 130 -6.85 6.91 -1.95
C SER A 130 -6.50 8.27 -1.36
N TYR A 131 -5.25 8.43 -0.93
CA TYR A 131 -4.82 9.64 -0.24
C TYR A 131 -3.49 10.15 -0.76
N LEU A 132 -3.38 11.46 -0.88
CA LEU A 132 -2.10 12.17 -0.97
C LEU A 132 -1.78 12.73 0.41
N ILE A 133 -0.63 12.34 0.95
CA ILE A 133 -0.13 12.82 2.24
C ILE A 133 1.07 13.72 1.98
N GLU A 134 1.03 14.91 2.55
CA GLU A 134 2.10 15.90 2.47
C GLU A 134 2.42 16.42 3.86
N GLY A 135 3.67 16.78 4.12
CA GLY A 135 4.06 17.43 5.36
C GLY A 135 5.45 18.03 5.27
N LYS A 136 5.87 18.70 6.35
CA LYS A 136 7.14 19.40 6.43
C LYS A 136 7.91 19.04 7.69
N PHE A 137 9.21 19.25 7.64
CA PHE A 137 10.08 19.26 8.80
C PHE A 137 10.73 20.62 8.89
N GLU A 138 10.95 21.09 10.11
CA GLU A 138 11.71 22.30 10.40
C GLU A 138 12.75 21.97 11.45
N TRP A 139 13.99 22.40 11.22
CA TRP A 139 15.12 22.16 12.13
C TRP A 139 16.11 23.32 12.07
N LEU A 140 16.86 23.51 13.15
CA LEU A 140 17.93 24.52 13.20
C LEU A 140 19.18 24.10 12.41
N LYS A 141 19.44 22.80 12.36
CA LYS A 141 20.55 22.18 11.62
C LYS A 141 20.05 20.89 10.97
N ILE A 142 20.40 20.67 9.71
CA ILE A 142 20.04 19.46 8.97
C ILE A 142 20.44 18.20 9.76
N PRO A 143 19.51 17.26 10.00
CA PRO A 143 19.81 16.03 10.71
C PRO A 143 20.62 15.09 9.81
N GLU A 144 21.43 14.22 10.42
CA GLU A 144 22.18 13.19 9.68
C GLU A 144 21.27 12.18 8.98
N SER A 145 20.05 11.97 9.49
CA SER A 145 19.05 11.09 8.89
C SER A 145 17.60 11.48 9.24
N ILE A 146 16.67 11.12 8.35
CA ILE A 146 15.23 11.15 8.60
C ILE A 146 14.75 9.69 8.62
N ALA A 147 14.06 9.30 9.69
CA ALA A 147 13.57 7.93 9.81
C ALA A 147 12.43 7.69 8.81
N VAL A 148 12.58 6.61 8.04
CA VAL A 148 11.62 6.15 7.02
C VAL A 148 11.03 4.82 7.53
N PRO A 149 9.72 4.76 7.86
CA PRO A 149 9.06 3.55 8.33
C PRO A 149 9.35 2.23 7.59
N GLU A 150 9.50 1.12 8.30
CA GLU A 150 9.77 -0.21 7.69
C GLU A 150 8.62 -0.75 6.83
N GLN A 151 7.43 -0.15 6.96
CA GLN A 151 6.23 -0.48 6.17
C GLN A 151 6.33 0.03 4.73
N TYR A 152 7.37 0.79 4.39
CA TYR A 152 7.71 1.05 3.00
C TYR A 152 8.37 -0.20 2.40
N PRO A 153 7.80 -0.78 1.33
CA PRO A 153 8.43 -1.91 0.68
C PRO A 153 9.84 -1.50 0.23
N ALA A 154 10.82 -2.39 0.37
CA ALA A 154 12.21 -2.11 -0.03
C ALA A 154 12.37 -1.76 -1.53
N SER A 155 11.34 -2.02 -2.35
CA SER A 155 11.25 -1.59 -3.75
C SER A 155 10.76 -0.15 -3.94
N ALA A 156 10.38 0.56 -2.87
CA ALA A 156 10.20 2.00 -2.90
C ALA A 156 11.60 2.61 -3.06
N ALA A 157 12.07 2.64 -4.30
CA ALA A 157 13.29 3.32 -4.70
C ALA A 157 13.26 4.71 -4.09
N MET A 158 14.06 4.90 -3.05
CA MET A 158 14.25 6.18 -2.38
C MET A 158 14.93 7.08 -3.40
N LEU A 159 14.14 7.76 -4.23
CA LEU A 159 14.63 8.85 -5.05
C LEU A 159 14.81 10.05 -4.10
N LEU A 160 15.91 10.00 -3.34
CA LEU A 160 16.54 11.18 -2.79
C LEU A 160 16.94 12.06 -3.98
N LYS A 161 16.03 12.90 -4.46
CA LYS A 161 16.41 14.07 -5.25
C LYS A 161 17.06 15.05 -4.28
N LEU A 162 18.32 14.79 -3.93
CA LEU A 162 19.20 15.79 -3.36
C LEU A 162 19.48 16.81 -4.45
N THR A 163 18.54 17.70 -4.71
CA THR A 163 18.84 18.96 -5.41
C THR A 163 19.57 19.83 -4.40
N LEU A 164 20.87 19.61 -4.28
CA LEU A 164 21.80 20.59 -3.74
C LEU A 164 21.69 21.81 -4.68
N SER A 165 21.12 22.90 -4.17
CA SER A 165 21.21 24.20 -4.83
C SER A 165 22.27 25.05 -4.14
#